data_AF-A0A7V6MPL4-F1
#
_entry.id   AF-A0A7V6MPL4-F1
#
_cell.length_a   1.000
_cell.length_b   1.000
_cell.length_c   1.000
_cell.angle_alpha   90.00
_cell.angle_beta   90.00
_cell.angle_gamma   90.00
#
_symmetry.space_group_name_H-M   'P 1'
#
loop_
_entity.id
_entity.type
_entity.pdbx_description
1 polymer ?
#
loop_
_entity_poly.entity_id
_entity_poly.type
_entity_poly.pdbx_seq_one_letter_code
_entity_poly.pdbx_strand_id
1 'polypeptide(L)'
;MNRGSGRISCIIAVAALMVLITPCVRGQTVNEPGAMPGSADDSLGCVDYISWYKAAMNEGNISEALHPWRKALAGCPDISEELYTDGELLYRSLFDRTGEQEYIDTIMLILTQRTYFYNNKPSNDLHKTEILLELAGDDPAYLGLCYNILAEAAGSFPEQMECRHYVQMAALAASLYVMEVIDGEELGNAFVTAIGTVDRRMENHIAGCNIAEDLNNMETFYRTSGAMTCEGLETLYGGKLDRNFRDTAFVSKLFSMTQEAGCTRSDLYYNVAVKMFANDRSAKNAVRLAELNADAGNNDKAISYFTEAYNRDTNSVVRSDVLIRVAMMELGQGKRQEARDRAEHAWQLNKKNAAALMLLAECYAGAELGNTFDNHAAYWVAADYLDAAVKADPSLRKEAKIKIKEYMQNFPTREECFYRRILDEGSIFTVGGWVNEVTRVRFRRE
;
A
#
# COMPACT_ATOMS: atom_id res chain seq x y z
N MET A 1 9.71 -45.60 8.79
CA MET A 1 9.57 -45.12 7.40
C MET A 1 9.41 -43.60 7.48
N ASN A 2 10.46 -42.80 7.64
CA ASN A 2 11.63 -42.50 6.80
C ASN A 2 11.27 -41.84 5.44
N ARG A 3 11.34 -40.50 5.42
CA ARG A 3 11.60 -39.53 4.34
C ARG A 3 11.11 -38.17 4.88
N GLY A 4 11.90 -37.15 5.16
CA GLY A 4 13.22 -36.74 4.64
C GLY A 4 13.08 -35.26 4.26
N SER A 5 12.87 -34.38 5.24
CA SER A 5 12.73 -32.94 5.05
C SER A 5 14.09 -32.28 5.17
N GLY A 6 14.68 -31.93 4.02
CA GLY A 6 15.91 -31.15 3.94
C GLY A 6 15.60 -29.67 4.01
N ARG A 7 15.77 -29.07 5.19
CA ARG A 7 15.90 -27.62 5.37
C ARG A 7 17.33 -27.24 5.01
N ILE A 8 17.52 -26.43 3.97
CA ILE A 8 18.81 -25.80 3.67
C ILE A 8 18.76 -24.39 4.26
N SER A 9 19.45 -24.22 5.38
CA SER A 9 19.75 -22.92 5.98
C SER A 9 20.94 -22.30 5.23
N CYS A 10 20.74 -21.13 4.62
CA CYS A 10 21.83 -20.29 4.14
C CYS A 10 22.56 -19.66 5.34
N ILE A 11 23.75 -20.17 5.65
CA ILE A 11 24.73 -19.49 6.51
C ILE A 11 25.72 -18.78 5.58
N ILE A 12 25.74 -17.45 5.68
CA ILE A 12 26.73 -16.58 5.07
C ILE A 12 28.06 -16.80 5.78
N ALA A 13 29.06 -17.32 5.07
CA ALA A 13 30.45 -17.36 5.54
C ALA A 13 31.32 -16.58 4.54
N VAL A 14 31.65 -15.35 4.94
CA VAL A 14 32.65 -14.50 4.30
C VAL A 14 34.02 -15.11 4.58
N ALA A 15 34.72 -15.54 3.53
CA ALA A 15 36.13 -15.94 3.61
C ALA A 15 36.96 -15.02 2.72
N ALA A 16 37.57 -14.02 3.36
CA ALA A 16 38.63 -13.20 2.80
C ALA A 16 39.91 -14.04 2.71
N LEU A 17 40.49 -14.19 1.50
CA LEU A 17 41.83 -14.75 1.31
C LEU A 17 42.78 -13.62 0.88
N MET A 18 43.48 -13.06 1.86
CA MET A 18 44.66 -12.21 1.68
C MET A 18 45.84 -13.07 1.22
N VAL A 19 46.30 -12.86 -0.02
CA VAL A 19 47.63 -13.30 -0.46
C VAL A 19 48.52 -12.07 -0.53
N LEU A 20 49.49 -12.03 0.38
CA LEU A 20 50.61 -11.09 0.44
C LEU A 20 51.51 -11.26 -0.78
N ILE A 21 51.72 -10.19 -1.55
CA ILE A 21 52.92 -10.05 -2.38
C ILE A 21 53.47 -8.62 -2.19
N THR A 22 54.66 -8.54 -1.63
CA THR A 22 55.48 -7.34 -1.50
C THR A 22 56.01 -6.88 -2.87
N PRO A 23 56.22 -5.57 -3.08
CA PRO A 23 56.62 -5.04 -4.39
C PRO A 23 58.14 -5.08 -4.54
N CYS A 24 58.62 -5.62 -5.66
CA CYS A 24 59.98 -5.38 -6.13
C CYS A 24 59.88 -4.56 -7.42
N VAL A 25 60.01 -3.24 -7.29
CA VAL A 25 60.25 -2.35 -8.42
C VAL A 25 61.72 -2.48 -8.80
N ARG A 26 61.98 -2.96 -10.03
CA ARG A 26 63.12 -2.53 -10.84
C ARG A 26 62.58 -2.25 -12.24
N GLY A 27 62.58 -0.98 -12.63
CA GLY A 27 62.33 -0.61 -14.01
C GLY A 27 63.52 -0.96 -14.89
N GLN A 28 63.26 -1.32 -16.15
CA GLN A 28 63.90 -0.73 -17.33
C GLN A 28 63.27 -1.26 -18.63
N THR A 29 62.99 -0.28 -19.50
CA THR A 29 62.98 -0.29 -20.98
C THR A 29 62.00 -1.16 -21.77
N VAL A 30 61.20 -0.44 -22.57
CA VAL A 30 60.59 -0.82 -23.85
C VAL A 30 61.49 -1.75 -24.67
N ASN A 31 60.94 -2.90 -25.07
CA ASN A 31 61.10 -3.56 -26.38
C ASN A 31 60.18 -4.81 -26.43
N GLU A 32 59.44 -4.96 -27.54
CA GLU A 32 58.86 -6.24 -28.01
C GLU A 32 59.93 -7.35 -28.09
N PRO A 33 59.62 -8.69 -28.13
CA PRO A 33 58.51 -9.31 -28.89
C PRO A 33 57.87 -10.60 -28.29
N GLY A 34 56.77 -11.06 -28.88
CA GLY A 34 56.14 -12.34 -28.53
C GLY A 34 55.07 -12.81 -29.52
N ALA A 35 55.41 -12.86 -30.80
CA ALA A 35 54.60 -13.54 -31.83
C ALA A 35 54.43 -15.03 -31.52
N MET A 36 53.20 -15.53 -31.61
CA MET A 36 52.92 -16.96 -31.85
C MET A 36 52.94 -17.23 -33.36
N PRO A 37 53.40 -18.41 -33.81
CA PRO A 37 53.58 -18.68 -35.23
C PRO A 37 52.25 -18.82 -35.96
N GLY A 38 52.15 -18.09 -37.07
CA GLY A 38 50.98 -18.03 -37.92
C GLY A 38 50.64 -19.36 -38.60
N SER A 39 49.35 -19.69 -38.56
CA SER A 39 48.67 -20.15 -39.76
C SER A 39 48.47 -18.93 -40.68
N ALA A 40 48.57 -19.12 -41.99
CA ALA A 40 48.71 -18.09 -43.02
C ALA A 40 47.52 -17.12 -43.25
N ASP A 41 46.97 -16.52 -42.18
CA ASP A 41 45.82 -15.60 -42.21
C ASP A 41 46.11 -14.22 -41.53
N ASP A 42 47.30 -14.03 -40.98
CA ASP A 42 47.70 -12.83 -40.20
C ASP A 42 48.08 -11.60 -41.07
N SER A 43 47.73 -11.58 -42.36
CA SER A 43 48.00 -10.43 -43.24
C SER A 43 46.82 -9.46 -43.38
N LEU A 44 45.72 -9.71 -42.67
CA LEU A 44 44.46 -9.00 -42.88
C LEU A 44 44.23 -7.98 -41.77
N GLY A 45 44.12 -6.71 -42.16
CA GLY A 45 43.76 -5.63 -41.26
C GLY A 45 42.26 -5.63 -40.97
N CYS A 46 41.84 -4.94 -39.91
CA CYS A 46 40.42 -4.75 -39.61
C CYS A 46 39.63 -4.14 -40.79
N VAL A 47 40.27 -3.29 -41.59
CA VAL A 47 39.69 -2.71 -42.81
C VAL A 47 39.33 -3.79 -43.83
N ASP A 48 40.17 -4.82 -43.98
CA ASP A 48 39.91 -5.92 -44.92
C ASP A 48 38.72 -6.75 -44.46
N TYR A 49 38.70 -7.15 -43.17
CA TYR A 49 37.58 -7.88 -42.58
C TYR A 49 36.26 -7.09 -42.67
N ILE A 50 36.31 -5.76 -42.49
CA ILE A 50 35.15 -4.88 -42.68
C ILE A 50 34.68 -4.89 -44.13
N SER A 51 35.60 -4.70 -45.07
CA SER A 51 35.26 -4.73 -46.50
C SER A 51 34.61 -6.05 -46.89
N TRP A 52 35.06 -7.17 -46.33
CA TRP A 52 34.56 -8.49 -46.67
C TRP A 52 33.19 -8.79 -46.10
N TYR A 53 32.93 -8.54 -44.80
CA TYR A 53 31.59 -8.79 -44.28
C TYR A 53 30.57 -7.86 -44.94
N LYS A 54 30.94 -6.61 -45.25
CA LYS A 54 30.03 -5.69 -45.94
C LYS A 54 29.70 -6.15 -47.36
N ALA A 55 30.69 -6.67 -48.10
CA ALA A 55 30.44 -7.27 -49.41
C ALA A 55 29.46 -8.46 -49.31
N ALA A 56 29.70 -9.37 -48.36
CA ALA A 56 28.82 -10.52 -48.12
C ALA A 56 27.39 -10.10 -47.69
N MET A 57 27.25 -9.07 -46.85
CA MET A 57 25.94 -8.51 -46.47
C MET A 57 25.20 -7.91 -47.66
N ASN A 58 25.90 -7.17 -48.53
CA ASN A 58 25.30 -6.58 -49.74
C ASN A 58 24.80 -7.63 -50.74
N GLU A 59 25.42 -8.81 -50.76
CA GLU A 59 25.00 -9.95 -51.56
C GLU A 59 23.91 -10.81 -50.88
N GLY A 60 23.50 -10.46 -49.65
CA GLY A 60 22.51 -11.20 -48.87
C GLY A 60 23.04 -12.49 -48.22
N ASN A 61 24.36 -12.69 -48.26
CA ASN A 61 25.00 -13.91 -47.79
C ASN A 61 25.43 -13.81 -46.31
N ILE A 62 24.44 -13.89 -45.42
CA ILE A 62 24.59 -13.71 -43.97
C ILE A 62 25.63 -14.67 -43.38
N SER A 63 25.62 -15.94 -43.77
CA SER A 63 26.53 -16.95 -43.22
C SER A 63 28.00 -16.64 -43.50
N GLU A 64 28.29 -16.12 -44.70
CA GLU A 64 29.65 -15.73 -45.10
C GLU A 64 30.11 -14.44 -44.41
N ALA A 65 29.19 -13.53 -44.10
CA ALA A 65 29.51 -12.29 -43.39
C ALA A 65 29.90 -12.50 -41.92
N LEU A 66 29.45 -13.58 -41.26
CA LEU A 66 29.65 -13.80 -39.83
C LEU A 66 31.13 -13.92 -39.43
N HIS A 67 31.92 -14.68 -40.18
CA HIS A 67 33.31 -14.91 -39.81
C HIS A 67 34.17 -13.63 -39.91
N PRO A 68 34.16 -12.90 -41.05
CA PRO A 68 34.89 -11.63 -41.15
C PRO A 68 34.36 -10.58 -40.16
N TRP A 69 33.05 -10.52 -39.90
CA TRP A 69 32.50 -9.60 -38.90
C TRP A 69 33.02 -9.90 -37.48
N ARG A 70 33.04 -11.18 -37.05
CA ARG A 70 33.58 -11.57 -35.74
C ARG A 70 35.07 -11.22 -35.61
N LYS A 71 35.84 -11.38 -36.70
CA LYS A 71 37.26 -11.00 -36.75
C LYS A 71 37.43 -9.48 -36.63
N ALA A 72 36.60 -8.69 -37.33
CA ALA A 72 36.60 -7.24 -37.21
C ALA A 72 36.27 -6.77 -35.78
N LEU A 73 35.24 -7.35 -35.15
CA LEU A 73 34.86 -7.05 -33.76
C LEU A 73 35.96 -7.38 -32.75
N ALA A 74 36.61 -8.53 -32.91
CA ALA A 74 37.69 -8.93 -32.01
C ALA A 74 38.96 -8.09 -32.18
N GLY A 75 39.25 -7.67 -33.42
CA GLY A 75 40.48 -6.94 -33.75
C GLY A 75 40.40 -5.43 -33.52
N CYS A 76 39.29 -4.80 -33.89
CA CYS A 76 39.11 -3.34 -33.82
C CYS A 76 37.68 -2.96 -33.40
N PRO A 77 37.29 -3.22 -32.14
CA PRO A 77 35.93 -2.97 -31.66
C PRO A 77 35.56 -1.48 -31.61
N ASP A 78 36.52 -0.57 -31.51
CA ASP A 78 36.31 0.88 -31.43
C ASP A 78 36.30 1.59 -32.80
N ILE A 79 36.41 0.84 -33.90
CA ILE A 79 36.58 1.39 -35.25
C ILE A 79 35.38 2.20 -35.76
N SER A 80 34.15 1.76 -35.48
CA SER A 80 32.92 2.45 -35.87
C SER A 80 31.69 1.90 -35.14
N GLU A 81 30.72 2.74 -34.83
CA GLU A 81 29.40 2.28 -34.32
C GLU A 81 28.65 1.39 -35.31
N GLU A 82 28.90 1.57 -36.60
CA GLU A 82 28.29 0.79 -37.68
C GLU A 82 28.59 -0.70 -37.54
N LEU A 83 29.78 -1.06 -37.05
CA LEU A 83 30.17 -2.45 -36.78
C LEU A 83 29.15 -3.18 -35.89
N TYR A 84 28.60 -2.48 -34.89
CA TYR A 84 27.60 -3.04 -33.99
C TYR A 84 26.21 -3.10 -34.62
N THR A 85 25.88 -2.09 -35.43
CA THR A 85 24.61 -2.05 -36.18
C THR A 85 24.56 -3.19 -37.20
N ASP A 86 25.65 -3.41 -37.93
CA ASP A 86 25.80 -4.52 -38.88
C ASP A 86 25.74 -5.87 -38.16
N GLY A 87 26.37 -5.98 -36.99
CA GLY A 87 26.29 -7.16 -36.14
C GLY A 87 24.87 -7.51 -35.73
N GLU A 88 24.13 -6.53 -35.22
CA GLU A 88 22.72 -6.69 -34.88
C GLU A 88 21.91 -7.20 -36.08
N LEU A 89 22.09 -6.61 -37.26
CA LEU A 89 21.40 -7.03 -38.48
C LEU A 89 21.71 -8.48 -38.87
N LEU A 90 22.99 -8.89 -38.77
CA LEU A 90 23.39 -10.27 -39.05
C LEU A 90 22.67 -11.27 -38.14
N TYR A 91 22.68 -11.03 -36.82
CA TYR A 91 22.08 -11.95 -35.87
C TYR A 91 20.55 -11.89 -35.87
N ARG A 92 19.94 -10.73 -36.15
CA ARG A 92 18.51 -10.62 -36.40
C ARG A 92 18.10 -11.45 -37.61
N SER A 93 18.85 -11.38 -38.72
CA SER A 93 18.58 -12.22 -39.88
C SER A 93 18.75 -13.72 -39.61
N LEU A 94 19.63 -14.12 -38.70
CA LEU A 94 19.74 -15.51 -38.27
C LEU A 94 18.53 -15.94 -37.43
N PHE A 95 18.12 -15.10 -36.47
CA PHE A 95 16.90 -15.31 -35.69
C PHE A 95 15.67 -15.46 -36.58
N ASP A 96 15.48 -14.57 -37.56
CA ASP A 96 14.34 -14.63 -38.49
C ASP A 96 14.30 -15.94 -39.31
N ARG A 97 15.46 -16.57 -39.52
CA ARG A 97 15.58 -17.83 -40.26
C ARG A 97 15.37 -19.07 -39.39
N THR A 98 15.77 -19.03 -38.11
CA THR A 98 15.83 -20.23 -37.26
C THR A 98 14.88 -20.20 -36.07
N GLY A 99 14.55 -19.02 -35.54
CA GLY A 99 13.85 -18.83 -34.26
C GLY A 99 14.70 -19.18 -33.02
N GLU A 100 16.02 -19.36 -33.17
CA GLU A 100 16.93 -19.73 -32.07
C GLU A 100 17.18 -18.54 -31.13
N GLN A 101 16.79 -18.67 -29.86
CA GLN A 101 16.86 -17.60 -28.85
C GLN A 101 18.29 -17.15 -28.54
N GLU A 102 19.29 -18.00 -28.75
CA GLU A 102 20.71 -17.69 -28.55
C GLU A 102 21.18 -16.49 -29.41
N TYR A 103 20.49 -16.21 -30.52
CA TYR A 103 20.74 -15.02 -31.32
C TYR A 103 20.26 -13.74 -30.64
N ILE A 104 19.19 -13.79 -29.83
CA ILE A 104 18.75 -12.67 -28.99
C ILE A 104 19.84 -12.34 -27.96
N ASP A 105 20.39 -13.35 -27.28
CA ASP A 105 21.50 -13.18 -26.32
C ASP A 105 22.71 -12.51 -26.98
N THR A 106 23.01 -12.94 -28.21
CA THR A 106 24.13 -12.37 -28.97
C THR A 106 23.87 -10.90 -29.34
N ILE A 107 22.65 -10.55 -29.73
CA ILE A 107 22.26 -9.15 -29.99
C ILE A 107 22.39 -8.31 -28.70
N MET A 108 21.96 -8.83 -27.55
CA MET A 108 22.12 -8.14 -26.26
C MET A 108 23.59 -7.92 -25.90
N LEU A 109 24.46 -8.88 -26.20
CA LEU A 109 25.92 -8.73 -26.03
C LEU A 109 26.49 -7.66 -26.96
N ILE A 110 26.09 -7.64 -28.23
CA ILE A 110 26.51 -6.64 -29.21
C ILE A 110 26.16 -5.23 -28.73
N LEU A 111 24.93 -5.00 -28.29
CA LEU A 111 24.50 -3.69 -27.78
C LEU A 111 25.20 -3.31 -26.47
N THR A 112 25.50 -4.29 -25.62
CA THR A 112 26.29 -4.05 -24.39
C THR A 112 27.72 -3.63 -24.71
N GLN A 113 28.37 -4.27 -25.69
CA GLN A 113 29.69 -3.85 -26.16
C GLN A 113 29.64 -2.48 -26.83
N ARG A 114 28.62 -2.20 -27.66
CA ARG A 114 28.43 -0.87 -28.25
C ARG A 114 28.36 0.22 -27.17
N THR A 115 27.63 -0.03 -26.09
CA THR A 115 27.59 0.88 -24.93
C THR A 115 28.95 1.05 -24.28
N TYR A 116 29.73 -0.01 -24.13
CA TYR A 116 31.07 0.05 -23.54
C TYR A 116 32.03 0.93 -24.36
N PHE A 117 32.04 0.80 -25.70
CA PHE A 117 32.98 1.55 -26.56
C PHE A 117 32.53 2.99 -26.87
N TYR A 118 31.22 3.25 -26.94
CA TYR A 118 30.69 4.56 -27.38
C TYR A 118 29.93 5.35 -26.31
N ASN A 119 29.78 4.81 -25.10
CA ASN A 119 29.18 5.49 -23.95
C ASN A 119 27.76 6.04 -24.18
N ASN A 120 26.96 5.40 -25.04
CA ASN A 120 25.59 5.78 -25.36
C ASN A 120 24.56 4.87 -24.67
N LYS A 121 24.68 4.71 -23.34
CA LYS A 121 23.86 3.78 -22.54
C LYS A 121 22.35 4.03 -22.71
N PRO A 122 21.81 5.27 -22.59
CA PRO A 122 20.36 5.49 -22.68
C PRO A 122 19.78 5.03 -24.02
N SER A 123 20.42 5.39 -25.14
CA SER A 123 19.92 4.99 -26.46
C SER A 123 20.01 3.48 -26.67
N ASN A 124 21.12 2.86 -26.29
CA ASN A 124 21.33 1.42 -26.51
C ASN A 124 20.43 0.58 -25.60
N ASP A 125 20.17 1.02 -24.37
CA ASP A 125 19.31 0.30 -23.45
C ASP A 125 17.83 0.38 -23.87
N LEU A 126 17.36 1.53 -24.33
CA LEU A 126 16.01 1.63 -24.91
C LEU A 126 15.90 0.78 -26.19
N HIS A 127 16.92 0.78 -27.05
CA HIS A 127 16.96 -0.09 -28.22
C HIS A 127 16.94 -1.58 -27.86
N LYS A 128 17.66 -2.00 -26.80
CA LYS A 128 17.56 -3.39 -26.28
C LYS A 128 16.13 -3.75 -25.91
N THR A 129 15.40 -2.85 -25.24
CA THR A 129 14.01 -3.12 -24.82
C THR A 129 13.08 -3.27 -26.03
N GLU A 130 13.27 -2.49 -27.09
CA GLU A 130 12.54 -2.63 -28.34
C GLU A 130 12.78 -4.01 -28.98
N ILE A 131 14.04 -4.44 -29.08
CA ILE A 131 14.40 -5.75 -29.62
C ILE A 131 13.83 -6.89 -28.76
N LEU A 132 13.95 -6.79 -27.44
CA LEU A 132 13.44 -7.83 -26.54
C LEU A 132 11.93 -7.99 -26.67
N LEU A 133 11.18 -6.89 -26.71
CA LEU A 133 9.73 -6.92 -26.89
C LEU A 133 9.31 -7.46 -28.27
N GLU A 134 10.15 -7.29 -29.29
CA GLU A 134 9.88 -7.80 -30.64
C GLU A 134 10.19 -9.29 -30.78
N LEU A 135 11.33 -9.75 -30.26
CA LEU A 135 11.85 -11.08 -30.55
C LEU A 135 11.61 -12.12 -29.46
N ALA A 136 11.50 -11.71 -28.19
CA ALA A 136 11.58 -12.65 -27.08
C ALA A 136 10.28 -13.41 -26.76
N GLY A 137 9.15 -12.99 -27.32
CA GLY A 137 7.85 -13.56 -27.02
C GLY A 137 7.52 -13.52 -25.52
N ASP A 138 6.99 -14.62 -24.98
CA ASP A 138 6.56 -14.74 -23.59
C ASP A 138 7.63 -15.35 -22.65
N ASP A 139 8.90 -15.36 -23.05
CA ASP A 139 9.97 -15.94 -22.23
C ASP A 139 10.21 -15.11 -20.96
N PRO A 140 10.07 -15.69 -19.74
CA PRO A 140 10.18 -14.93 -18.50
C PRO A 140 11.56 -14.31 -18.25
N ALA A 141 12.64 -14.92 -18.75
CA ALA A 141 13.99 -14.40 -18.54
C ALA A 141 14.22 -13.14 -19.39
N TYR A 142 13.77 -13.15 -20.65
CA TYR A 142 13.86 -11.97 -21.51
C TYR A 142 12.88 -10.86 -21.11
N LEU A 143 11.65 -11.20 -20.70
CA LEU A 143 10.71 -10.22 -20.16
C LEU A 143 11.25 -9.60 -18.88
N GLY A 144 11.88 -10.39 -18.01
CA GLY A 144 12.57 -9.94 -16.80
C GLY A 144 13.73 -8.99 -17.12
N LEU A 145 14.57 -9.34 -18.11
CA LEU A 145 15.65 -8.47 -18.58
C LEU A 145 15.10 -7.15 -19.11
N CYS A 146 14.07 -7.19 -19.95
CA CYS A 146 13.44 -6.00 -20.52
C CYS A 146 12.87 -5.08 -19.43
N TYR A 147 12.17 -5.67 -18.46
CA TYR A 147 11.65 -4.93 -17.30
C TYR A 147 12.78 -4.26 -16.51
N ASN A 148 13.85 -4.99 -16.20
CA ASN A 148 14.98 -4.47 -15.43
C ASN A 148 15.67 -3.29 -16.14
N ILE A 149 15.83 -3.37 -17.46
CA ILE A 149 16.41 -2.27 -18.25
C ILE A 149 15.51 -1.03 -18.18
N LEU A 150 14.19 -1.18 -18.33
CA LEU A 150 13.24 -0.07 -18.23
C LEU A 150 13.16 0.52 -16.83
N ALA A 151 13.20 -0.32 -15.79
CA ALA A 151 13.22 0.12 -14.39
C ALA A 151 14.50 0.90 -14.06
N GLU A 152 15.66 0.42 -14.51
CA GLU A 152 16.94 1.14 -14.37
C GLU A 152 16.90 2.48 -15.12
N ALA A 153 16.39 2.49 -16.35
CA ALA A 153 16.23 3.69 -17.16
C ALA A 153 15.34 4.73 -16.47
N ALA A 154 14.23 4.29 -15.86
CA ALA A 154 13.29 5.16 -15.16
C ALA A 154 13.93 5.88 -13.96
N GLY A 155 14.88 5.23 -13.28
CA GLY A 155 15.63 5.82 -12.18
C GLY A 155 16.85 6.65 -12.61
N SER A 156 17.49 6.27 -13.72
CA SER A 156 18.82 6.81 -14.10
C SER A 156 18.77 7.92 -15.14
N PHE A 157 17.87 7.81 -16.14
CA PHE A 157 17.75 8.75 -17.26
C PHE A 157 16.28 8.90 -17.71
N PRO A 158 15.35 9.21 -16.80
CA PRO A 158 13.93 9.31 -17.11
C PRO A 158 13.62 10.32 -18.22
N GLU A 159 14.39 11.40 -18.34
CA GLU A 159 14.23 12.42 -19.38
C GLU A 159 14.43 11.90 -20.81
N GLN A 160 15.18 10.81 -20.99
CA GLN A 160 15.37 10.14 -22.29
C GLN A 160 14.25 9.15 -22.61
N MET A 161 13.44 8.76 -21.62
CA MET A 161 12.32 7.86 -21.81
C MET A 161 11.07 8.61 -22.27
N GLU A 162 10.42 8.14 -23.33
CA GLU A 162 9.05 8.52 -23.70
C GLU A 162 7.98 7.85 -22.82
N CYS A 163 6.75 8.37 -22.83
CA CYS A 163 5.65 7.82 -22.03
C CYS A 163 5.31 6.36 -22.36
N ARG A 164 5.49 5.93 -23.62
CA ARG A 164 5.31 4.51 -24.03
C ARG A 164 6.21 3.55 -23.25
N HIS A 165 7.42 3.96 -22.88
CA HIS A 165 8.36 3.11 -22.15
C HIS A 165 7.88 2.84 -20.72
N TYR A 166 7.23 3.81 -20.07
CA TYR A 166 6.62 3.61 -18.76
C TYR A 166 5.40 2.68 -18.83
N VAL A 167 4.62 2.77 -19.91
CA VAL A 167 3.51 1.83 -20.16
C VAL A 167 4.05 0.40 -20.37
N GLN A 168 5.09 0.24 -21.19
CA GLN A 168 5.76 -1.04 -21.41
C GLN A 168 6.34 -1.59 -20.10
N MET A 169 6.96 -0.76 -19.28
CA MET A 169 7.48 -1.15 -17.96
C MET A 169 6.37 -1.70 -17.05
N ALA A 170 5.22 -1.02 -16.97
CA ALA A 170 4.09 -1.47 -16.17
C ALA A 170 3.48 -2.77 -16.73
N ALA A 171 3.37 -2.90 -18.06
CA ALA A 171 2.85 -4.11 -18.70
C ALA A 171 3.77 -5.31 -18.46
N LEU A 172 5.09 -5.13 -18.55
CA LEU A 172 6.08 -6.17 -18.25
C LEU A 172 6.02 -6.57 -16.79
N ALA A 173 5.92 -5.62 -15.86
CA ALA A 173 5.73 -5.91 -14.44
C ALA A 173 4.47 -6.74 -14.20
N ALA A 174 3.35 -6.39 -14.84
CA ALA A 174 2.10 -7.16 -14.74
C ALA A 174 2.28 -8.60 -15.25
N SER A 175 2.93 -8.80 -16.40
CA SER A 175 3.22 -10.13 -16.93
C SER A 175 4.12 -10.94 -15.99
N LEU A 176 5.20 -10.34 -15.50
CA LEU A 176 6.14 -10.98 -14.57
C LEU A 176 5.49 -11.34 -13.24
N TYR A 177 4.56 -10.53 -12.75
CA TYR A 177 3.79 -10.83 -11.55
C TYR A 177 2.86 -12.02 -11.75
N VAL A 178 2.15 -12.09 -12.89
CA VAL A 178 1.29 -13.23 -13.24
C VAL A 178 2.10 -14.51 -13.39
N MET A 179 3.35 -14.40 -13.86
CA MET A 179 4.30 -15.51 -13.96
C MET A 179 5.00 -15.85 -12.63
N GLU A 180 4.65 -15.18 -11.53
CA GLU A 180 5.26 -15.36 -10.19
C GLU A 180 6.78 -15.11 -10.16
N VAL A 181 7.28 -14.28 -11.08
CA VAL A 181 8.71 -13.89 -11.15
C VAL A 181 9.02 -12.71 -10.22
N ILE A 182 8.10 -11.75 -10.13
CA ILE A 182 8.18 -10.61 -9.20
C ILE A 182 7.03 -10.68 -8.20
N ASP A 183 7.20 -10.03 -7.04
CA ASP A 183 6.16 -9.97 -6.02
C ASP A 183 5.24 -8.75 -6.17
N GLY A 184 4.25 -8.65 -5.28
CA GLY A 184 3.28 -7.55 -5.29
C GLY A 184 3.86 -6.19 -4.92
N GLU A 185 4.98 -6.15 -4.18
CA GLU A 185 5.66 -4.90 -3.82
C GLU A 185 6.36 -4.33 -5.06
N GLU A 186 7.11 -5.16 -5.77
CA GLU A 186 7.78 -4.79 -7.01
C GLU A 186 6.79 -4.39 -8.10
N LEU A 187 5.68 -5.14 -8.26
CA LEU A 187 4.57 -4.75 -9.12
C LEU A 187 4.02 -3.37 -8.73
N GLY A 188 3.76 -3.16 -7.44
CA GLY A 188 3.22 -1.90 -6.94
C GLY A 188 4.13 -0.71 -7.24
N ASN A 189 5.44 -0.86 -7.03
CA ASN A 189 6.43 0.18 -7.31
C ASN A 189 6.53 0.53 -8.80
N ALA A 190 6.48 -0.48 -9.68
CA ALA A 190 6.46 -0.26 -11.12
C ALA A 190 5.23 0.55 -11.57
N PHE A 191 4.04 0.19 -11.07
CA PHE A 191 2.79 0.89 -11.40
C PHE A 191 2.75 2.32 -10.82
N VAL A 192 3.20 2.53 -9.58
CA VAL A 192 3.29 3.87 -8.98
C VAL A 192 4.23 4.76 -9.80
N THR A 193 5.38 4.24 -10.21
CA THR A 193 6.34 4.97 -11.05
C THR A 193 5.76 5.32 -12.42
N ALA A 194 5.14 4.34 -13.08
CA ALA A 194 4.60 4.50 -14.43
C ALA A 194 3.40 5.47 -14.45
N ILE A 195 2.38 5.22 -13.61
CA ILE A 195 1.17 6.07 -13.52
C ILE A 195 1.58 7.49 -13.14
N GLY A 196 2.36 7.66 -12.07
CA GLY A 196 2.75 8.99 -11.59
C GLY A 196 3.56 9.78 -12.63
N THR A 197 4.43 9.11 -13.38
CA THR A 197 5.24 9.78 -14.41
C THR A 197 4.42 10.14 -15.65
N VAL A 198 3.64 9.20 -16.18
CA VAL A 198 2.79 9.43 -17.37
C VAL A 198 1.80 10.54 -17.09
N ASP A 199 1.08 10.45 -15.97
CA ASP A 199 0.08 11.44 -15.59
C ASP A 199 0.68 12.85 -15.43
N ARG A 200 1.80 12.97 -14.71
CA ARG A 200 2.49 14.26 -14.57
C ARG A 200 2.95 14.82 -15.92
N ARG A 201 3.43 13.98 -16.84
CA ARG A 201 3.84 14.43 -18.18
C ARG A 201 2.64 14.86 -19.03
N MET A 202 1.49 14.20 -18.88
CA MET A 202 0.23 14.60 -19.49
C MET A 202 -0.27 15.95 -18.97
N GLU A 203 -0.26 16.16 -17.65
CA GLU A 203 -0.61 17.45 -17.02
C GLU A 203 0.29 18.60 -17.51
N ASN A 204 1.56 18.30 -17.81
CA ASN A 204 2.54 19.27 -18.33
C ASN A 204 2.59 19.35 -19.86
N HIS A 205 1.68 18.69 -20.58
CA HIS A 205 1.60 18.70 -22.05
C HIS A 205 2.92 18.34 -22.76
N ILE A 206 3.66 17.36 -22.24
CA ILE A 206 4.88 16.87 -22.89
C ILE A 206 4.53 16.22 -24.24
N ALA A 207 5.24 16.60 -25.30
CA ALA A 207 5.05 16.05 -26.64
C ALA A 207 5.19 14.52 -26.65
N GLY A 208 4.36 13.83 -27.44
CA GLY A 208 4.36 12.36 -27.52
C GLY A 208 3.70 11.65 -26.34
N CYS A 209 3.14 12.37 -25.36
CA CYS A 209 2.49 11.80 -24.18
C CYS A 209 0.97 12.04 -24.17
N ASN A 210 0.25 11.73 -25.24
CA ASN A 210 -1.22 11.80 -25.27
C ASN A 210 -1.83 10.39 -25.19
N ILE A 211 -1.63 9.73 -24.05
CA ILE A 211 -1.93 8.31 -23.84
C ILE A 211 -2.92 8.10 -22.68
N ALA A 212 -4.05 8.83 -22.73
CA ALA A 212 -5.05 8.81 -21.66
C ALA A 212 -5.68 7.43 -21.44
N GLU A 213 -5.85 6.66 -22.52
CA GLU A 213 -6.38 5.30 -22.46
C GLU A 213 -5.41 4.36 -21.73
N ASP A 214 -4.11 4.41 -22.06
CA ASP A 214 -3.08 3.62 -21.38
C ASP A 214 -2.96 3.99 -19.90
N LEU A 215 -3.02 5.28 -19.57
CA LEU A 215 -3.05 5.73 -18.18
C LEU A 215 -4.25 5.14 -17.42
N ASN A 216 -5.44 5.21 -18.00
CA ASN A 216 -6.64 4.64 -17.40
C ASN A 216 -6.55 3.10 -17.26
N ASN A 217 -5.95 2.42 -18.23
CA ASN A 217 -5.72 0.98 -18.18
C ASN A 217 -4.74 0.62 -17.05
N MET A 218 -3.65 1.37 -16.89
CA MET A 218 -2.72 1.18 -15.78
C MET A 218 -3.38 1.43 -14.42
N GLU A 219 -4.15 2.52 -14.26
CA GLU A 219 -4.88 2.79 -13.02
C GLU A 219 -5.89 1.68 -12.69
N THR A 220 -6.59 1.18 -13.71
CA THR A 220 -7.57 0.10 -13.55
C THR A 220 -6.88 -1.19 -13.11
N PHE A 221 -5.80 -1.58 -13.79
CA PHE A 221 -5.04 -2.77 -13.43
C PHE A 221 -4.48 -2.65 -12.02
N TYR A 222 -3.83 -1.52 -11.67
CA TYR A 222 -3.26 -1.30 -10.34
C TYR A 222 -4.30 -1.46 -9.23
N ARG A 223 -5.53 -0.97 -9.46
CA ARG A 223 -6.64 -1.13 -8.53
C ARG A 223 -7.06 -2.59 -8.37
N THR A 224 -7.11 -3.34 -9.46
CA THR A 224 -7.62 -4.73 -9.46
C THR A 224 -6.57 -5.79 -9.15
N SER A 225 -5.27 -5.46 -9.24
CA SER A 225 -4.18 -6.43 -9.07
C SER A 225 -3.93 -6.82 -7.62
N GLY A 226 -4.46 -6.05 -6.66
CA GLY A 226 -4.17 -6.24 -5.24
C GLY A 226 -2.80 -5.67 -4.80
N ALA A 227 -2.07 -5.00 -5.70
CA ALA A 227 -0.76 -4.40 -5.42
C ALA A 227 -0.84 -2.97 -4.84
N MET A 228 -2.04 -2.46 -4.55
CA MET A 228 -2.20 -1.13 -3.95
C MET A 228 -1.66 -1.12 -2.52
N THR A 229 -0.80 -0.14 -2.24
CA THR A 229 -0.29 0.14 -0.89
C THR A 229 -0.70 1.54 -0.47
N CYS A 230 -0.74 1.81 0.84
CA CYS A 230 -1.10 3.12 1.34
C CYS A 230 -0.11 4.21 0.90
N GLU A 231 1.19 3.88 0.85
CA GLU A 231 2.24 4.77 0.35
C GLU A 231 2.12 5.02 -1.16
N GLY A 232 1.80 3.98 -1.95
CA GLY A 232 1.58 4.13 -3.38
C GLY A 232 0.38 5.02 -3.69
N LEU A 233 -0.73 4.84 -2.97
CA LEU A 233 -1.90 5.70 -3.12
C LEU A 233 -1.63 7.16 -2.69
N GLU A 234 -0.88 7.37 -1.60
CA GLU A 234 -0.49 8.72 -1.17
C GLU A 234 0.39 9.40 -2.23
N THR A 235 1.40 8.67 -2.74
CA THR A 235 2.32 9.16 -3.77
C THR A 235 1.58 9.58 -5.04
N LEU A 236 0.63 8.75 -5.50
CA LEU A 236 -0.12 9.01 -6.73
C LEU A 236 -1.19 10.10 -6.57
N TYR A 237 -1.91 10.10 -5.45
CA TYR A 237 -3.17 10.83 -5.34
C TYR A 237 -3.19 11.92 -4.27
N GLY A 238 -2.25 11.98 -3.34
CA GLY A 238 -2.23 12.98 -2.26
C GLY A 238 -2.24 14.41 -2.80
N GLY A 239 -1.27 14.75 -3.65
CA GLY A 239 -1.22 16.08 -4.29
C GLY A 239 -2.38 16.35 -5.26
N LYS A 240 -2.93 15.30 -5.90
CA LYS A 240 -4.10 15.42 -6.79
C LYS A 240 -5.38 15.71 -6.01
N LEU A 241 -5.54 15.10 -4.84
CA LEU A 241 -6.68 15.32 -3.96
C LEU A 241 -6.83 16.78 -3.60
N ASP A 242 -5.74 17.48 -3.30
CA ASP A 242 -5.81 18.90 -2.97
C ASP A 242 -6.21 19.79 -4.15
N ARG A 243 -5.79 19.45 -5.38
CA ARG A 243 -6.16 20.20 -6.60
C ARG A 243 -7.59 19.92 -7.05
N ASN A 244 -8.01 18.66 -6.95
CA ASN A 244 -9.24 18.15 -7.55
C ASN A 244 -10.32 17.81 -6.51
N PHE A 245 -10.21 18.33 -5.27
CA PHE A 245 -11.12 17.95 -4.19
C PHE A 245 -12.61 18.22 -4.48
N ARG A 246 -12.94 19.11 -5.42
CA ARG A 246 -14.33 19.40 -5.81
C ARG A 246 -14.90 18.40 -6.81
N ASP A 247 -14.06 17.58 -7.45
CA ASP A 247 -14.52 16.47 -8.27
C ASP A 247 -14.97 15.33 -7.34
N THR A 248 -16.27 15.31 -7.06
CA THR A 248 -16.87 14.32 -6.17
C THR A 248 -16.73 12.89 -6.70
N ALA A 249 -16.63 12.69 -8.02
CA ALA A 249 -16.45 11.37 -8.60
C ALA A 249 -15.02 10.87 -8.35
N PHE A 250 -14.02 11.72 -8.57
CA PHE A 250 -12.63 11.43 -8.23
C PHE A 250 -12.44 11.16 -6.74
N VAL A 251 -12.95 12.04 -5.86
CA VAL A 251 -12.84 11.86 -4.40
C VAL A 251 -13.52 10.56 -3.96
N SER A 252 -14.68 10.20 -4.54
CA SER A 252 -15.36 8.94 -4.21
C SER A 252 -14.58 7.72 -4.72
N LYS A 253 -14.00 7.78 -5.93
CA LYS A 253 -13.12 6.72 -6.48
C LYS A 253 -11.93 6.51 -5.55
N LEU A 254 -11.23 7.58 -5.17
CA LEU A 254 -10.08 7.51 -4.28
C LEU A 254 -10.45 6.98 -2.89
N PHE A 255 -11.60 7.40 -2.36
CA PHE A 255 -12.13 6.85 -1.11
C PHE A 255 -12.31 5.33 -1.19
N SER A 256 -12.94 4.81 -2.25
CA SER A 256 -13.09 3.37 -2.44
C SER A 256 -11.74 2.66 -2.57
N MET A 257 -10.79 3.21 -3.32
CA MET A 257 -9.44 2.63 -3.46
C MET A 257 -8.72 2.52 -2.11
N THR A 258 -8.81 3.55 -1.27
CA THR A 258 -8.21 3.49 0.07
C THR A 258 -8.86 2.45 0.99
N GLN A 259 -10.16 2.17 0.84
CA GLN A 259 -10.83 1.08 1.57
C GLN A 259 -10.43 -0.29 1.05
N GLU A 260 -10.39 -0.47 -0.27
CA GLU A 260 -10.00 -1.71 -0.95
C GLU A 260 -8.55 -2.10 -0.61
N ALA A 261 -7.66 -1.11 -0.50
CA ALA A 261 -6.26 -1.31 -0.10
C ALA A 261 -6.07 -1.47 1.43
N GLY A 262 -7.14 -1.42 2.24
CA GLY A 262 -7.04 -1.53 3.70
C GLY A 262 -6.42 -0.31 4.40
N CYS A 263 -6.35 0.84 3.72
CA CYS A 263 -5.69 2.06 4.18
C CYS A 263 -6.57 2.96 5.06
N THR A 264 -7.55 2.41 5.78
CA THR A 264 -8.55 3.21 6.53
C THR A 264 -7.99 3.98 7.74
N ARG A 265 -6.69 3.85 8.01
CA ARG A 265 -5.95 4.55 9.06
C ARG A 265 -4.83 5.45 8.51
N SER A 266 -4.70 5.58 7.19
CA SER A 266 -3.69 6.45 6.58
C SER A 266 -4.09 7.92 6.60
N ASP A 267 -3.10 8.81 6.51
CA ASP A 267 -3.32 10.25 6.36
C ASP A 267 -4.12 10.55 5.09
N LEU A 268 -3.86 9.83 3.98
CA LEU A 268 -4.68 9.94 2.76
C LEU A 268 -6.15 9.71 3.04
N TYR A 269 -6.50 8.62 3.73
CA TYR A 269 -7.88 8.27 4.01
C TYR A 269 -8.57 9.34 4.85
N TYR A 270 -7.88 9.86 5.87
CA TYR A 270 -8.35 10.97 6.68
C TYR A 270 -8.57 12.22 5.82
N ASN A 271 -7.60 12.58 4.98
CA ASN A 271 -7.68 13.74 4.09
C ASN A 271 -8.85 13.61 3.10
N VAL A 272 -9.04 12.42 2.51
CA VAL A 272 -10.19 12.12 1.65
C VAL A 272 -11.50 12.34 2.42
N ALA A 273 -11.62 11.81 3.64
CA ALA A 273 -12.81 12.01 4.47
C ALA A 273 -13.08 13.49 4.78
N VAL A 274 -12.03 14.28 5.03
CA VAL A 274 -12.13 15.73 5.22
C VAL A 274 -12.67 16.41 3.95
N LYS A 275 -12.14 16.08 2.78
CA LYS A 275 -12.63 16.63 1.50
C LYS A 275 -14.05 16.19 1.19
N MET A 276 -14.41 14.93 1.48
CA MET A 276 -15.78 14.43 1.36
C MET A 276 -16.76 15.26 2.21
N PHE A 277 -16.43 15.51 3.48
CA PHE A 277 -17.27 16.34 4.35
C PHE A 277 -17.34 17.80 3.88
N ALA A 278 -16.25 18.34 3.33
CA ALA A 278 -16.25 19.69 2.76
C ALA A 278 -17.21 19.82 1.56
N ASN A 279 -17.29 18.78 0.72
CA ASN A 279 -18.19 18.73 -0.43
C ASN A 279 -19.64 18.40 -0.04
N ASP A 280 -19.82 17.50 0.92
CA ASP A 280 -21.11 17.06 1.42
C ASP A 280 -21.08 17.02 2.96
N ARG A 281 -21.70 18.03 3.57
CA ARG A 281 -21.85 18.15 5.03
C ARG A 281 -23.00 17.29 5.56
N SER A 282 -23.18 16.07 5.05
CA SER A 282 -24.18 15.13 5.54
C SER A 282 -23.81 14.59 6.93
N ALA A 283 -24.81 14.17 7.70
CA ALA A 283 -24.59 13.53 9.00
C ALA A 283 -23.70 12.29 8.89
N LYS A 284 -23.81 11.53 7.79
CA LYS A 284 -22.96 10.37 7.49
C LYS A 284 -21.48 10.74 7.41
N ASN A 285 -21.13 11.80 6.68
CA ASN A 285 -19.73 12.23 6.55
C ASN A 285 -19.19 12.83 7.85
N ALA A 286 -20.04 13.53 8.61
CA ALA A 286 -19.69 14.02 9.94
C ALA A 286 -19.40 12.87 10.92
N VAL A 287 -20.27 11.85 10.98
CA VAL A 287 -20.04 10.63 11.79
C VAL A 287 -18.73 9.96 11.42
N ARG A 288 -18.43 9.82 10.12
CA ARG A 288 -17.17 9.24 9.66
C ARG A 288 -15.95 10.00 10.19
N LEU A 289 -15.95 11.33 10.09
CA LEU A 289 -14.84 12.14 10.63
C LEU A 289 -14.78 12.04 12.16
N ALA A 290 -15.92 11.91 12.82
CA ALA A 290 -15.97 11.73 14.26
C ALA A 290 -15.32 10.41 14.69
N GLU A 291 -15.67 9.29 14.04
CA GLU A 291 -15.07 7.97 14.26
C GLU A 291 -13.55 8.00 14.01
N LEU A 292 -13.11 8.58 12.90
CA LEU A 292 -11.68 8.69 12.59
C LEU A 292 -10.90 9.49 13.63
N ASN A 293 -11.49 10.58 14.15
CA ASN A 293 -10.87 11.35 15.21
C ASN A 293 -10.89 10.60 16.55
N ALA A 294 -11.94 9.82 16.85
CA ALA A 294 -12.03 9.02 18.05
C ALA A 294 -10.96 7.91 18.06
N ASP A 295 -10.80 7.20 16.95
CA ASP A 295 -9.78 6.16 16.77
C ASP A 295 -8.35 6.71 16.88
N ALA A 296 -8.15 7.96 16.45
CA ALA A 296 -6.88 8.68 16.60
C ALA A 296 -6.67 9.29 18.00
N GLY A 297 -7.60 9.13 18.94
CA GLY A 297 -7.55 9.71 20.29
C GLY A 297 -7.86 11.22 20.35
N ASN A 298 -8.25 11.82 19.23
CA ASN A 298 -8.63 13.24 19.11
C ASN A 298 -10.08 13.47 19.58
N ASN A 299 -10.36 13.15 20.84
CA ASN A 299 -11.71 13.11 21.41
C ASN A 299 -12.50 14.41 21.23
N ASP A 300 -11.88 15.57 21.41
CA ASP A 300 -12.58 16.86 21.28
C ASP A 300 -13.06 17.11 19.85
N LYS A 301 -12.22 16.77 18.84
CA LYS A 301 -12.61 16.84 17.42
C LYS A 301 -13.71 15.83 17.11
N ALA A 302 -13.63 14.63 17.66
CA ALA A 302 -14.64 13.62 17.47
C ALA A 302 -16.01 14.06 18.02
N ILE A 303 -16.06 14.57 19.26
CA ILE A 303 -17.28 15.11 19.86
C ILE A 303 -17.84 16.28 19.03
N SER A 304 -16.97 17.16 18.50
CA SER A 304 -17.39 18.26 17.62
C SER A 304 -18.06 17.74 16.35
N TYR A 305 -17.47 16.76 15.66
CA TYR A 305 -18.06 16.17 14.45
C TYR A 305 -19.33 15.37 14.74
N PHE A 306 -19.43 14.65 15.86
CA PHE A 306 -20.69 14.02 16.26
C PHE A 306 -21.77 15.07 16.55
N THR A 307 -21.42 16.19 17.18
CA THR A 307 -22.36 17.29 17.42
C THR A 307 -22.86 17.90 16.11
N GLU A 308 -21.97 18.09 15.13
CA GLU A 308 -22.36 18.49 13.77
C GLU A 308 -23.30 17.47 13.13
N ALA A 309 -23.01 16.17 13.25
CA ALA A 309 -23.89 15.11 12.72
C ALA A 309 -25.29 15.17 13.34
N TYR A 310 -25.36 15.30 14.68
CA TYR A 310 -26.60 15.40 15.43
C TYR A 310 -27.43 16.62 14.99
N ASN A 311 -26.81 17.79 14.89
CA ASN A 311 -27.50 19.03 14.53
C ASN A 311 -28.05 19.02 13.10
N ARG A 312 -27.41 18.27 12.19
CA ARG A 312 -27.74 18.25 10.76
C ARG A 312 -28.77 17.19 10.38
N ASP A 313 -28.71 16.02 11.00
CA ASP A 313 -29.72 14.99 10.74
C ASP A 313 -31.06 15.42 11.33
N THR A 314 -32.18 15.11 10.68
CA THR A 314 -33.53 15.33 11.22
C THR A 314 -34.17 14.04 11.75
N ASN A 315 -33.57 12.89 11.47
CA ASN A 315 -34.05 11.59 11.90
C ASN A 315 -33.71 11.36 13.38
N SER A 316 -34.73 11.20 14.22
CA SER A 316 -34.56 10.97 15.66
C SER A 316 -33.81 9.68 15.98
N VAL A 317 -33.90 8.66 15.13
CA VAL A 317 -33.16 7.39 15.29
C VAL A 317 -31.67 7.63 15.09
N VAL A 318 -31.27 8.31 14.00
CA VAL A 318 -29.85 8.60 13.73
C VAL A 318 -29.27 9.51 14.81
N ARG A 319 -30.03 10.53 15.23
CA ARG A 319 -29.63 11.41 16.34
C ARG A 319 -29.43 10.64 17.65
N SER A 320 -30.30 9.68 17.94
CA SER A 320 -30.15 8.79 19.10
C SER A 320 -28.85 8.00 19.02
N ASP A 321 -28.54 7.39 17.87
CA ASP A 321 -27.32 6.60 17.68
C ASP A 321 -26.05 7.44 17.80
N VAL A 322 -26.07 8.68 17.28
CA VAL A 322 -24.96 9.65 17.44
C VAL A 322 -24.75 10.01 18.92
N LEU A 323 -25.81 10.28 19.67
CA LEU A 323 -25.71 10.60 21.09
C LEU A 323 -25.13 9.46 21.91
N ILE A 324 -25.45 8.20 21.59
CA ILE A 324 -24.84 7.04 22.25
C ILE A 324 -23.33 7.01 22.05
N ARG A 325 -22.85 7.32 20.84
CA ARG A 325 -21.41 7.35 20.56
C ARG A 325 -20.71 8.45 21.35
N VAL A 326 -21.29 9.65 21.41
CA VAL A 326 -20.77 10.76 22.24
C VAL A 326 -20.74 10.37 23.71
N ALA A 327 -21.83 9.79 24.21
CA ALA A 327 -21.95 9.35 25.60
C ALA A 327 -20.90 8.30 25.98
N MET A 328 -20.63 7.32 25.10
CA MET A 328 -19.57 6.33 25.31
C MET A 328 -18.18 6.97 25.40
N MET A 329 -17.90 7.97 24.55
CA MET A 329 -16.65 8.71 24.58
C MET A 329 -16.50 9.53 25.88
N GLU A 330 -17.54 10.26 26.27
CA GLU A 330 -17.56 11.03 27.52
C GLU A 330 -17.39 10.11 28.74
N LEU A 331 -18.05 8.95 28.76
CA LEU A 331 -17.90 7.95 29.81
C LEU A 331 -16.45 7.44 29.90
N GLY A 332 -15.81 7.14 28.77
CA GLY A 332 -14.40 6.74 28.70
C GLY A 332 -13.42 7.82 29.20
N GLN A 333 -13.82 9.10 29.12
CA GLN A 333 -13.08 10.23 29.70
C GLN A 333 -13.38 10.47 31.19
N GLY A 334 -14.24 9.66 31.81
CA GLY A 334 -14.67 9.82 33.20
C GLY A 334 -15.79 10.86 33.39
N LYS A 335 -16.33 11.45 32.31
CA LYS A 335 -17.42 12.44 32.31
C LYS A 335 -18.78 11.75 32.42
N ARG A 336 -19.02 11.11 33.57
CA ARG A 336 -20.19 10.23 33.79
C ARG A 336 -21.53 10.96 33.76
N GLN A 337 -21.57 12.19 34.28
CA GLN A 337 -22.79 13.00 34.31
C GLN A 337 -23.20 13.39 32.89
N GLU A 338 -22.24 13.88 32.10
CA GLU A 338 -22.45 14.27 30.72
C GLU A 338 -22.88 13.07 29.86
N ALA A 339 -22.19 11.93 30.01
CA ALA A 339 -22.54 10.69 29.33
C ALA A 339 -23.96 10.22 29.66
N ARG A 340 -24.36 10.31 30.94
CA ARG A 340 -25.71 10.01 31.40
C ARG A 340 -26.75 10.92 30.75
N ASP A 341 -26.52 12.24 30.72
CA ASP A 341 -27.46 13.19 30.10
C ASP A 341 -27.62 12.93 28.59
N ARG A 342 -26.52 12.61 27.90
CA ARG A 342 -26.55 12.21 26.48
C ARG A 342 -27.32 10.91 26.26
N ALA A 343 -27.10 9.89 27.10
CA ALA A 343 -27.78 8.61 26.99
C ALA A 343 -29.28 8.71 27.31
N GLU A 344 -29.67 9.53 28.30
CA GLU A 344 -31.09 9.85 28.57
C GLU A 344 -31.74 10.50 27.36
N HIS A 345 -31.08 11.48 26.75
CA HIS A 345 -31.58 12.15 25.56
C HIS A 345 -31.66 11.18 24.36
N ALA A 346 -30.65 10.31 24.18
CA ALA A 346 -30.70 9.26 23.15
C ALA A 346 -31.92 8.35 23.34
N TRP A 347 -32.20 7.94 24.57
CA TRP A 347 -33.38 7.14 24.92
C TRP A 347 -34.69 7.91 24.69
N GLN A 348 -34.73 9.22 24.92
CA GLN A 348 -35.91 10.06 24.64
C GLN A 348 -36.20 10.13 23.14
N LEU A 349 -35.16 10.25 22.30
CA LEU A 349 -35.30 10.31 20.85
C LEU A 349 -35.70 8.97 20.22
N ASN A 350 -35.24 7.85 20.80
CA ASN A 350 -35.56 6.51 20.33
C ASN A 350 -35.71 5.51 21.48
N LYS A 351 -36.97 5.25 21.87
CA LYS A 351 -37.35 4.27 22.90
C LYS A 351 -37.12 2.81 22.52
N LYS A 352 -36.55 2.54 21.34
CA LYS A 352 -36.09 1.21 20.92
C LYS A 352 -34.58 1.04 21.05
N ASN A 353 -33.84 2.13 21.32
CA ASN A 353 -32.40 2.07 21.45
C ASN A 353 -32.00 1.57 22.85
N ALA A 354 -32.06 0.24 23.06
CA ALA A 354 -31.74 -0.37 24.35
C ALA A 354 -30.28 -0.18 24.77
N ALA A 355 -29.37 0.13 23.83
CA ALA A 355 -27.99 0.49 24.15
C ALA A 355 -27.91 1.77 25.01
N ALA A 356 -28.88 2.69 24.90
CA ALA A 356 -29.00 3.84 25.78
C ALA A 356 -29.16 3.45 27.24
N LEU A 357 -30.00 2.44 27.52
CA LEU A 357 -30.25 1.95 28.86
C LEU A 357 -29.03 1.19 29.41
N MET A 358 -28.35 0.42 28.57
CA MET A 358 -27.08 -0.22 28.94
C MET A 358 -26.04 0.83 29.35
N LEU A 359 -25.92 1.91 28.59
CA LEU A 359 -24.96 2.97 28.86
C LEU A 359 -25.30 3.78 30.12
N LEU A 360 -26.59 4.04 30.37
CA LEU A 360 -27.04 4.64 31.63
C LEU A 360 -26.65 3.78 32.83
N ALA A 361 -26.81 2.46 32.73
CA ALA A 361 -26.37 1.56 33.78
C ALA A 361 -24.88 1.67 34.06
N GLU A 362 -24.04 1.76 33.03
CA GLU A 362 -22.59 1.94 33.20
C GLU A 362 -22.22 3.29 33.81
N CYS A 363 -22.93 4.36 33.43
CA CYS A 363 -22.75 5.68 34.04
C CYS A 363 -23.02 5.62 35.55
N TYR A 364 -24.07 4.90 35.97
CA TYR A 364 -24.46 4.79 37.38
C TYR A 364 -23.61 3.80 38.18
N ALA A 365 -23.15 2.70 37.59
CA ALA A 365 -22.31 1.71 38.28
C ALA A 365 -20.98 2.32 38.77
N GLY A 366 -20.47 3.37 38.14
CA GLY A 366 -19.25 4.06 38.59
C GLY A 366 -19.50 5.39 39.32
N ALA A 367 -20.71 5.65 39.81
CA ALA A 367 -21.04 6.96 40.34
C ALA A 367 -20.33 7.26 41.68
N GLU A 368 -19.65 8.41 41.73
CA GLU A 368 -19.06 8.96 42.94
C GLU A 368 -19.99 10.06 43.49
N LEU A 369 -20.63 9.78 44.62
CA LEU A 369 -21.65 10.61 45.29
C LEU A 369 -21.18 11.16 46.64
N GLY A 370 -19.89 11.03 46.94
CA GLY A 370 -19.25 11.62 48.12
C GLY A 370 -19.32 10.78 49.39
N ASN A 371 -20.02 9.63 49.39
CA ASN A 371 -19.94 8.65 50.48
C ASN A 371 -20.14 7.21 49.99
N THR A 372 -19.55 6.26 50.71
CA THR A 372 -19.50 4.84 50.34
C THR A 372 -20.89 4.23 50.13
N PHE A 373 -21.85 4.56 51.00
CA PHE A 373 -23.20 4.01 50.91
C PHE A 373 -23.89 4.45 49.62
N ASP A 374 -23.88 5.76 49.31
CA ASP A 374 -24.55 6.27 48.11
C ASP A 374 -23.86 5.76 46.83
N ASN A 375 -22.53 5.62 46.83
CA ASN A 375 -21.79 5.00 45.73
C ASN A 375 -22.26 3.55 45.50
N HIS A 376 -22.41 2.75 46.56
CA HIS A 376 -22.95 1.40 46.46
C HIS A 376 -24.43 1.40 46.03
N ALA A 377 -25.24 2.32 46.55
CA ALA A 377 -26.66 2.42 46.22
C ALA A 377 -26.89 2.75 44.73
N ALA A 378 -25.98 3.46 44.08
CA ALA A 378 -26.03 3.73 42.64
C ALA A 378 -26.00 2.44 41.79
N TYR A 379 -25.38 1.36 42.27
CA TYR A 379 -25.42 0.06 41.58
C TYR A 379 -26.82 -0.56 41.54
N TRP A 380 -27.72 -0.21 42.46
CA TRP A 380 -29.13 -0.64 42.36
C TRP A 380 -29.81 -0.03 41.13
N VAL A 381 -29.57 1.28 40.92
CA VAL A 381 -30.07 2.00 39.75
C VAL A 381 -29.47 1.40 38.48
N ALA A 382 -28.16 1.12 38.48
CA ALA A 382 -27.50 0.48 37.35
C ALA A 382 -28.15 -0.88 36.99
N ALA A 383 -28.44 -1.73 37.98
CA ALA A 383 -29.11 -3.01 37.75
C ALA A 383 -30.54 -2.84 37.19
N ASP A 384 -31.30 -1.84 37.66
CA ASP A 384 -32.64 -1.54 37.14
C ASP A 384 -32.60 -1.12 35.66
N TYR A 385 -31.61 -0.33 35.26
CA TYR A 385 -31.42 0.07 33.88
C TYR A 385 -31.00 -1.10 32.97
N LEU A 386 -30.19 -2.04 33.46
CA LEU A 386 -29.88 -3.28 32.74
C LEU A 386 -31.12 -4.16 32.56
N ASP A 387 -31.95 -4.29 33.59
CA ASP A 387 -33.23 -5.00 33.49
C ASP A 387 -34.18 -4.31 32.50
N ALA A 388 -34.21 -2.97 32.49
CA ALA A 388 -34.97 -2.19 31.51
C ALA A 388 -34.44 -2.41 30.08
N ALA A 389 -33.11 -2.45 29.90
CA ALA A 389 -32.47 -2.73 28.62
C ALA A 389 -32.90 -4.10 28.07
N VAL A 390 -32.90 -5.15 28.89
CA VAL A 390 -33.34 -6.49 28.50
C VAL A 390 -34.84 -6.55 28.15
N LYS A 391 -35.66 -5.75 28.82
CA LYS A 391 -37.09 -5.64 28.48
C LYS A 391 -37.30 -4.95 27.14
N ALA A 392 -36.49 -3.93 26.83
CA ALA A 392 -36.54 -3.21 25.56
C ALA A 392 -35.96 -4.06 24.41
N ASP A 393 -34.86 -4.78 24.66
CA ASP A 393 -34.22 -5.69 23.73
C ASP A 393 -33.77 -6.99 24.43
N PRO A 394 -34.54 -8.09 24.28
CA PRO A 394 -34.20 -9.38 24.88
C PRO A 394 -32.86 -9.99 24.43
N SER A 395 -32.28 -9.55 23.31
CA SER A 395 -31.00 -10.06 22.80
C SER A 395 -29.83 -9.68 23.74
N LEU A 396 -29.96 -8.57 24.47
CA LEU A 396 -28.96 -8.07 25.43
C LEU A 396 -28.91 -8.89 26.73
N ARG A 397 -29.81 -9.86 26.92
CA ARG A 397 -29.93 -10.63 28.16
C ARG A 397 -28.62 -11.27 28.62
N LYS A 398 -27.81 -11.79 27.70
CA LYS A 398 -26.54 -12.45 28.06
C LYS A 398 -25.56 -11.44 28.65
N GLU A 399 -25.37 -10.31 27.98
CA GLU A 399 -24.46 -9.25 28.39
C GLU A 399 -24.94 -8.58 29.69
N ALA A 400 -26.20 -8.16 29.74
CA ALA A 400 -26.80 -7.52 30.91
C ALA A 400 -26.71 -8.41 32.15
N LYS A 401 -26.93 -9.73 32.04
CA LYS A 401 -26.81 -10.65 33.18
C LYS A 401 -25.40 -10.72 33.75
N ILE A 402 -24.37 -10.62 32.90
CA ILE A 402 -22.98 -10.60 33.35
C ILE A 402 -22.73 -9.33 34.16
N LYS A 403 -23.10 -8.16 33.62
CA LYS A 403 -22.97 -6.87 34.30
C LYS A 403 -23.80 -6.80 35.60
N ILE A 404 -25.04 -7.29 35.61
CA ILE A 404 -25.87 -7.36 36.82
C ILE A 404 -25.16 -8.19 37.90
N LYS A 405 -24.60 -9.36 37.54
CA LYS A 405 -23.89 -10.21 38.51
C LYS A 405 -22.68 -9.50 39.14
N GLU A 406 -21.94 -8.75 38.33
CA GLU A 406 -20.82 -7.92 38.79
C GLU A 406 -21.31 -6.77 39.70
N TYR A 407 -22.35 -6.06 39.27
CA TYR A 407 -22.91 -4.92 40.01
C TYR A 407 -23.51 -5.34 41.36
N MET A 408 -24.12 -6.51 41.44
CA MET A 408 -24.65 -7.08 42.68
C MET A 408 -23.59 -7.26 43.77
N GLN A 409 -22.31 -7.44 43.41
CA GLN A 409 -21.21 -7.54 44.38
C GLN A 409 -20.89 -6.21 45.05
N ASN A 410 -21.33 -5.10 44.44
CA ASN A 410 -21.10 -3.74 44.91
C ASN A 410 -22.35 -3.11 45.56
N PHE A 411 -23.45 -3.87 45.68
CA PHE A 411 -24.65 -3.39 46.38
C PHE A 411 -24.34 -3.09 47.85
N PRO A 412 -25.07 -2.19 48.52
CA PRO A 412 -24.96 -2.02 49.96
C PRO A 412 -25.20 -3.34 50.71
N THR A 413 -24.41 -3.59 51.75
CA THR A 413 -24.62 -4.73 52.64
C THR A 413 -25.84 -4.49 53.52
N ARG A 414 -26.37 -5.57 54.12
CA ARG A 414 -27.48 -5.45 55.07
C ARG A 414 -27.13 -4.56 56.27
N GLU A 415 -25.88 -4.63 56.73
CA GLU A 415 -25.38 -3.80 57.84
C GLU A 415 -25.33 -2.32 57.45
N GLU A 416 -24.79 -1.99 56.27
CA GLU A 416 -24.74 -0.61 55.76
C GLU A 416 -26.14 0.00 55.64
N CYS A 417 -27.11 -0.77 55.12
CA CYS A 417 -28.52 -0.39 55.05
C CYS A 417 -29.15 -0.19 56.43
N PHE A 418 -28.85 -1.07 57.39
CA PHE A 418 -29.37 -0.97 58.76
C PHE A 418 -28.95 0.34 59.45
N TYR A 419 -27.69 0.75 59.32
CA TYR A 419 -27.21 2.04 59.86
C TYR A 419 -27.92 3.25 59.23
N ARG A 420 -28.44 3.09 58.01
CA ARG A 420 -29.25 4.10 57.30
C ARG A 420 -30.76 3.96 57.54
N ARG A 421 -31.19 3.08 58.46
CA ARG A 421 -32.60 2.77 58.78
C ARG A 421 -33.39 2.18 57.60
N ILE A 422 -32.70 1.48 56.70
CA ILE A 422 -33.30 0.77 55.58
C ILE A 422 -33.37 -0.71 55.98
N LEU A 423 -34.58 -1.17 56.32
CA LEU A 423 -34.78 -2.47 56.98
C LEU A 423 -35.26 -3.57 56.01
N ASP A 424 -36.05 -3.21 55.00
CA ASP A 424 -36.74 -4.16 54.14
C ASP A 424 -36.21 -4.14 52.70
N GLU A 425 -35.96 -5.33 52.12
CA GLU A 425 -35.74 -5.46 50.67
C GLU A 425 -37.01 -5.06 49.90
N GLY A 426 -36.82 -4.50 48.70
CA GLY A 426 -37.92 -4.07 47.84
C GLY A 426 -38.55 -2.73 48.22
N SER A 427 -38.14 -2.14 49.35
CA SER A 427 -38.49 -0.78 49.73
C SER A 427 -37.99 0.23 48.67
N ILE A 428 -38.74 1.32 48.52
CA ILE A 428 -38.43 2.38 47.55
C ILE A 428 -37.36 3.27 48.15
N PHE A 429 -36.30 3.52 47.38
CA PHE A 429 -35.21 4.41 47.78
C PHE A 429 -34.87 5.35 46.62
N THR A 430 -34.57 6.61 46.94
CA THR A 430 -34.07 7.58 45.96
C THR A 430 -32.58 7.77 46.19
N VAL A 431 -31.77 7.42 45.19
CA VAL A 431 -30.33 7.67 45.24
C VAL A 431 -30.08 9.15 45.00
N GLY A 432 -29.36 9.80 45.92
CA GLY A 432 -29.11 11.25 45.88
C GLY A 432 -28.08 11.68 44.85
N GLY A 433 -27.65 12.95 44.97
CA GLY A 433 -26.66 13.55 44.09
C GLY A 433 -27.13 13.67 42.64
N TRP A 434 -26.22 13.51 41.69
CA TRP A 434 -26.52 13.62 40.26
C TRP A 434 -27.23 12.38 39.68
N VAL A 435 -27.26 11.27 40.43
CA VAL A 435 -28.04 10.10 40.03
C VAL A 435 -29.53 10.47 40.09
N ASN A 436 -30.03 10.87 41.26
CA ASN A 436 -31.42 11.33 41.48
C ASN A 436 -32.49 10.40 40.89
N GLU A 437 -32.27 9.09 41.00
CA GLU A 437 -33.13 8.03 40.46
C GLU A 437 -33.80 7.25 41.58
N VAL A 438 -35.00 6.75 41.28
CA VAL A 438 -35.76 5.90 42.19
C VAL A 438 -35.48 4.44 41.89
N THR A 439 -35.14 3.68 42.93
CA THR A 439 -34.77 2.27 42.83
C THR A 439 -35.42 1.44 43.93
N ARG A 440 -35.28 0.12 43.83
CA ARG A 440 -35.67 -0.83 44.88
C ARG A 440 -34.44 -1.38 45.59
N VAL A 441 -34.50 -1.33 46.91
CA VAL A 441 -33.44 -1.84 47.79
C VAL A 441 -33.25 -3.34 47.58
N ARG A 442 -32.00 -3.76 47.38
CA ARG A 442 -31.57 -5.17 47.27
C ARG A 442 -30.26 -5.33 48.03
N PHE A 443 -30.17 -6.26 48.97
CA PHE A 443 -28.90 -6.42 49.68
C PHE A 443 -27.87 -7.16 48.82
N ARG A 444 -26.59 -6.88 49.08
CA ARG A 444 -25.48 -7.67 48.55
C ARG A 444 -25.70 -9.14 48.92
N ARG A 445 -25.61 -10.03 47.94
CA ARG A 445 -25.65 -11.47 48.19
C ARG A 445 -24.26 -11.92 48.64
N GLU A 446 -24.19 -12.55 49.80
CA GLU A 446 -22.99 -13.20 50.35
C GLU A 446 -22.55 -14.41 49.52
#